data_AF-B8R8J9-F1
#
_entry.id   AF-B8R8J9-F1
#
_cell.length_a   1.000
_cell.length_b   1.000
_cell.length_c   1.000
_cell.angle_alpha   90.00
_cell.angle_beta   90.00
_cell.angle_gamma   90.00
#
_symmetry.space_group_name_H-M   'P 1'
#
loop_
_entity.id
_entity.type
_entity.pdbx_description
1 polymer ?
#
loop_
_entity_poly.entity_id
_entity_poly.type
_entity_poly.pdbx_seq_one_letter_code
_entity_poly.pdbx_strand_id
1 'polypeptide(L)' 'MARKSVIQREKKRQKLEQKYHLIRRSSKKEISKVPSLSDKWEIHGKLESLPRNSAPIRLHRR' A
#
# COMPACT_ATOMS: atom_id res chain seq x y z
N MET A 1 -16.15 13.82 -19.59
CA MET A 1 -14.80 13.78 -18.97
C MET A 1 -14.90 13.53 -17.48
N ALA A 2 -13.91 12.86 -16.88
CA ALA A 2 -13.85 12.71 -15.42
C ALA A 2 -13.65 14.08 -14.74
N ARG A 3 -14.22 14.26 -13.54
CA ARG A 3 -14.04 15.49 -12.75
C ARG A 3 -12.54 15.70 -12.46
N LYS A 4 -12.05 16.95 -12.57
CA LYS A 4 -10.64 17.32 -12.26
C LYS A 4 -10.17 16.79 -10.91
N SER A 5 -11.04 16.84 -9.90
CA SER A 5 -10.76 16.32 -8.55
C SER A 5 -10.52 14.81 -8.50
N VAL A 6 -11.11 14.03 -9.40
CA VAL A 6 -10.88 12.58 -9.49
C VAL A 6 -9.52 12.30 -10.10
N ILE A 7 -9.16 13.01 -11.17
CA ILE A 7 -7.85 12.89 -11.83
C ILE A 7 -6.72 13.22 -10.84
N GLN A 8 -6.87 14.31 -10.08
CA GLN A 8 -5.87 14.69 -9.07
C GLN A 8 -5.77 13.71 -7.90
N ARG A 9 -6.90 13.11 -7.47
CA ARG A 9 -6.89 12.04 -6.47
C ARG A 9 -6.08 10.82 -6.96
N GLU A 10 -6.25 10.45 -8.23
CA GLU A 10 -5.52 9.32 -8.81
C GLU A 10 -4.02 9.61 -8.92
N LYS A 11 -3.64 10.82 -9.37
CA LYS A 11 -2.24 11.28 -9.36
C LYS A 11 -1.62 11.22 -7.96
N LYS A 12 -2.35 11.62 -6.92
CA LYS A 12 -1.88 11.52 -5.52
C LYS A 12 -1.66 10.06 -5.09
N ARG A 13 -2.56 9.14 -5.47
CA ARG A 13 -2.41 7.71 -5.15
C ARG A 13 -1.19 7.10 -5.85
N GLN A 14 -0.97 7.41 -7.12
CA GLN A 14 0.21 6.93 -7.87
C GLN A 14 1.52 7.37 -7.20
N LYS A 15 1.62 8.63 -6.79
CA LYS A 15 2.80 9.13 -6.06
C LYS A 15 3.04 8.41 -4.73
N LEU A 16 1.96 8.12 -3.98
CA LEU A 16 2.06 7.40 -2.72
C LEU A 16 2.42 5.92 -2.93
N GLU A 17 1.87 5.28 -3.95
CA GLU A 17 2.20 3.90 -4.29
C GLU A 17 3.69 3.77 -4.61
N GLN A 18 4.22 4.63 -5.47
CA GLN A 18 5.65 4.66 -5.82
C GLN A 18 6.53 4.87 -4.59
N LYS A 19 6.15 5.80 -3.69
CA LYS A 19 6.91 6.11 -2.48
C LYS A 19 7.02 4.92 -1.51
N TYR A 20 5.95 4.13 -1.36
CA TYR A 20 5.89 3.03 -0.38
C TYR A 20 5.98 1.63 -1.02
N HIS A 21 6.22 1.54 -2.33
CA HIS A 21 6.19 0.29 -3.09
C HIS A 21 7.13 -0.78 -2.49
N LEU A 22 8.39 -0.40 -2.25
CA LEU A 22 9.42 -1.31 -1.75
C LEU A 22 9.09 -1.82 -0.34
N ILE A 23 8.66 -0.93 0.55
CA ILE A 23 8.31 -1.24 1.94
C ILE A 23 7.14 -2.22 1.98
N ARG A 24 6.08 -1.97 1.19
CA ARG A 24 4.94 -2.89 1.13
C ARG A 24 5.31 -4.25 0.56
N ARG A 25 6.21 -4.30 -0.42
CA ARG A 25 6.68 -5.53 -1.04
C ARG A 25 7.54 -6.35 -0.08
N SER A 26 8.45 -5.72 0.67
CA SER A 26 9.28 -6.40 1.67
C SER A 26 8.43 -6.96 2.80
N SER A 27 7.55 -6.15 3.41
CA SER A 27 6.68 -6.60 4.52
C SER A 27 5.74 -7.73 4.10
N LYS A 28 5.21 -7.71 2.87
CA LYS A 28 4.41 -8.85 2.36
C LYS A 28 5.22 -10.13 2.21
N LYS A 29 6.47 -10.05 1.76
CA LYS A 29 7.36 -11.22 1.68
C LYS A 29 7.71 -11.75 3.07
N GLU A 30 7.89 -10.85 4.03
CA GLU A 30 8.18 -11.19 5.43
C GLU A 30 7.04 -11.99 6.06
N ILE A 31 5.79 -11.54 5.91
CA ILE A 31 4.60 -12.26 6.40
C ILE A 31 4.52 -13.70 5.88
N SER A 32 4.92 -13.93 4.63
CA SER A 32 4.89 -15.27 4.02
C SER A 32 5.98 -16.20 4.54
N LYS A 33 7.07 -15.66 5.08
CA LYS A 33 8.23 -16.44 5.56
C LYS A 33 8.14 -16.77 7.04
N VAL A 34 7.55 -15.88 7.82
CA VAL A 34 7.46 -16.00 9.27
C VAL A 34 6.47 -17.11 9.65
N PRO A 35 6.86 -18.08 10.50
CA PRO A 35 5.97 -19.16 10.93
C PRO A 35 5.12 -18.78 12.15
N SER A 36 5.64 -17.95 13.06
CA SER A 36 4.99 -17.56 14.31
C SER A 36 3.80 -16.63 14.06
N LEU A 37 2.76 -16.76 14.90
CA LEU A 37 1.60 -15.87 14.82
C LEU A 37 1.90 -14.48 15.40
N SER A 38 2.66 -14.40 16.50
CA SER A 38 3.01 -13.13 17.15
C SER A 38 3.74 -12.20 16.19
N ASP A 39 4.78 -12.69 15.52
CA ASP A 39 5.59 -11.85 14.64
C ASP A 39 4.81 -11.43 13.38
N LYS A 40 3.86 -12.26 12.91
CA LYS A 40 2.92 -11.87 11.86
C LYS A 40 2.07 -10.66 12.29
N TRP A 41 1.54 -10.67 13.51
CA TRP A 41 0.73 -9.55 14.02
C TRP A 41 1.53 -8.24 14.05
N GLU A 42 2.80 -8.28 14.45
CA GLU A 42 3.65 -7.10 14.41
C GLU A 42 3.86 -6.56 12.99
N ILE A 43 4.12 -7.44 12.01
CA ILE A 43 4.30 -7.03 10.61
C ILE A 43 2.99 -6.49 10.02
N HIS A 44 1.85 -7.07 10.41
CA HIS A 44 0.53 -6.54 10.05
C HIS A 44 0.33 -5.12 10.61
N GLY A 45 0.70 -4.86 11.86
CA GLY A 45 0.67 -3.51 12.44
C GLY A 45 1.53 -2.50 11.67
N LYS A 46 2.74 -2.91 11.27
CA LYS A 46 3.61 -2.09 10.39
C LYS A 46 2.94 -1.79 9.05
N LEU A 47 2.26 -2.76 8.43
CA LEU A 47 1.54 -2.56 7.16
C LEU A 47 0.30 -1.66 7.29
N GLU A 48 -0.38 -1.70 8.43
CA GLU A 48 -1.58 -0.88 8.72
C GLU A 48 -1.24 0.58 9.00
N SER A 49 -0.07 0.85 9.59
CA SER A 49 0.42 2.22 9.80
C SER A 49 0.67 2.99 8.49
N LEU A 50 0.82 2.28 7.36
CA LEU A 50 1.05 2.90 6.05
C LEU A 50 -0.23 3.56 5.50
N PRO A 51 -0.11 4.64 4.72
CA PRO A 51 -1.28 5.30 4.14
C PRO A 51 -2.11 4.35 3.27
N ARG A 52 -3.43 4.26 3.48
CA ARG A 52 -4.32 3.36 2.71
C ARG A 52 -4.26 3.56 1.20
N ASN A 53 -4.01 4.79 0.75
CA ASN A 53 -3.88 5.16 -0.67
C ASN A 53 -2.57 4.68 -1.33
N SER A 54 -1.60 4.20 -0.55
CA SER A 54 -0.36 3.61 -1.08
C SER A 54 -0.54 2.17 -1.57
N ALA A 55 -1.68 1.54 -1.29
CA ALA A 55 -1.93 0.18 -1.74
C ALA A 55 -2.19 0.13 -3.25
N PRO A 56 -1.49 -0.75 -4.01
CA PRO A 56 -1.64 -0.81 -5.47
C PRO A 56 -3.06 -1.17 -5.91
N ILE A 57 -3.82 -1.91 -5.10
CA ILE A 57 -5.21 -2.27 -5.37
C ILE A 57 -6.18 -1.08 -5.38
N ARG A 58 -5.76 0.07 -4.83
CA ARG A 58 -6.55 1.31 -4.81
C ARG A 58 -6.40 2.13 -6.09
N LEU A 59 -5.40 1.81 -6.91
CA LEU A 59 -5.21 2.46 -8.21
C LEU A 59 -6.25 1.97 -9.20
N HIS A 60 -6.80 2.89 -9.98
CA HIS A 60 -7.76 2.59 -11.02
C HIS A 60 -7.28 3.17 -12.36
N ARG A 61 -7.25 2.33 -13.41
CA ARG A 61 -6.91 2.78 -14.76
C ARG A 61 -8.05 3.69 -15.25
N ARG A 62 -7.76 4.98 -15.44
CA ARG A 62 -8.68 6.02 -15.91
C ARG A 62 -8.02 6.84 -16.99
#